data_AF-A0A1A8HZP1-F1
#
_entry.id   AF-A0A1A8HZP1-F1
#
_cell.length_a   1.000
_cell.length_b   1.000
_cell.length_c   1.000
_cell.angle_alpha   90.00
_cell.angle_beta   90.00
_cell.angle_gamma   90.00
#
_symmetry.space_group_name_H-M   'P 1'
#
loop_
_entity.id
_entity.type
_entity.pdbx_description
1 polymer ?
#
loop_
_entity_poly.entity_id
_entity_poly.type
_entity_poly.pdbx_seq_one_letter_code
_entity_poly.pdbx_strand_id
1 'polypeptide(L)'
;RYLTGIGSETRNALYHIHNGDDVILLTTCKHGKDWEKHKDSRCDRDNQDYLKFDYQELLHNSSFCLVPRGRRLGSFRFLEALQAACIPVILSNGWELPFSEVIDWRKAAIIGDERLLLQVPSITRSVGRDRILALRQQTQFLWDAYFSSVAKIVSTTLEIIQDRVESHVSRNHLLWNSLPGGLYALPQYSADPAQFPFYYAMLGKSPSQQFTAVIHTLTPLQSQISPVVKLIIAVAKSKFCEQIVVLWNCDKPLPPRSKWPSTSVPLSVVEGQTKTMSSRFFPYNTIITDAILSLDEDSVLSTNEVDFAFIVWQSFPERIVGYPARSHYLDSSRSRWGYTSKWTNDYSMVLTGAAFYHRYYHYLFTHYIPGSLLTMVDRLANCEDILMNFLVSAVTKQPPIKVTQKKQYKETMMTQGSKASRWADPDHFAQRQTCMNIFSRWLGFMPLVHSQMRLDPVLFRDQVSILRKKYRDIERL
;
A
#
# COMPACT_ATOMS: atom_id res chain seq x y z
N ARG A 1 9.51 -37.80 -6.40
CA ARG A 1 9.12 -38.40 -5.10
C ARG A 1 8.38 -39.72 -5.27
N TYR A 2 7.41 -39.84 -6.19
CA TYR A 2 6.68 -41.09 -6.37
C TYR A 2 7.43 -42.08 -7.28
N LEU A 3 7.45 -43.35 -6.88
CA LEU A 3 8.06 -44.47 -7.61
C LEU A 3 7.01 -45.31 -8.36
N THR A 4 5.73 -45.12 -8.05
CA THR A 4 4.60 -45.79 -8.69
C THR A 4 3.48 -44.79 -9.07
N GLY A 5 2.65 -45.18 -10.04
CA GLY A 5 1.52 -44.38 -10.54
C GLY A 5 1.94 -43.13 -11.33
N ILE A 6 0.99 -42.21 -11.52
CA ILE A 6 1.13 -40.97 -12.32
C ILE A 6 2.41 -40.18 -11.97
N GLY A 7 2.74 -40.09 -10.68
CA GLY A 7 3.94 -39.35 -10.25
C GLY A 7 5.26 -40.00 -10.67
N SER A 8 5.27 -41.32 -10.92
CA SER A 8 6.43 -42.05 -11.46
C SER A 8 6.59 -41.84 -12.95
N GLU A 9 5.48 -41.90 -13.72
CA GLU A 9 5.47 -41.62 -15.15
C GLU A 9 6.01 -40.22 -15.45
N THR A 10 5.51 -39.20 -14.73
CA THR A 10 6.00 -37.82 -14.81
C THR A 10 7.49 -37.72 -14.47
N ARG A 11 7.97 -38.40 -13.41
CA ARG A 11 9.40 -38.43 -13.07
C ARG A 11 10.24 -39.03 -14.20
N ASN A 12 9.75 -40.10 -14.82
CA ASN A 12 10.45 -40.78 -15.90
C ASN A 12 10.52 -39.90 -17.15
N ALA A 13 9.41 -39.27 -17.54
CA ALA A 13 9.36 -38.41 -18.71
C ALA A 13 10.23 -37.14 -18.55
N LEU A 14 10.14 -36.49 -17.40
CA LEU A 14 10.85 -35.24 -17.14
C LEU A 14 12.37 -35.45 -16.95
N TYR A 15 12.83 -36.65 -16.64
CA TYR A 15 14.26 -36.95 -16.56
C TYR A 15 15.01 -36.59 -17.85
N HIS A 16 14.37 -36.74 -19.02
CA HIS A 16 15.00 -36.50 -20.32
C HIS A 16 15.29 -35.04 -20.63
N ILE A 17 14.70 -34.09 -19.88
CA ILE A 17 15.00 -32.66 -20.04
C ILE A 17 16.03 -32.15 -19.03
N HIS A 18 16.45 -32.97 -18.07
CA HIS A 18 17.49 -32.61 -17.13
C HIS A 18 18.87 -32.63 -17.80
N ASN A 19 19.63 -31.54 -17.68
CA ASN A 19 20.98 -31.45 -18.25
C ASN A 19 22.08 -31.11 -17.24
N GLY A 20 21.74 -30.90 -15.97
CA GLY A 20 22.71 -30.59 -14.91
C GLY A 20 23.30 -29.18 -14.96
N ASP A 21 22.79 -28.30 -15.83
CA ASP A 21 23.25 -26.93 -16.00
C ASP A 21 22.09 -25.93 -15.79
N ASP A 22 21.38 -25.56 -16.85
CA ASP A 22 20.25 -24.60 -16.80
C ASP A 22 18.88 -25.26 -16.53
N VAL A 23 18.77 -26.59 -16.68
CA VAL A 23 17.54 -27.34 -16.41
C VAL A 23 17.82 -28.43 -15.38
N ILE A 24 17.47 -28.14 -14.13
CA ILE A 24 17.72 -28.99 -12.97
C ILE A 24 16.43 -29.71 -12.55
N LEU A 25 16.45 -31.04 -12.57
CA LEU A 25 15.37 -31.87 -12.05
C LEU A 25 15.91 -32.89 -11.06
N LEU A 26 15.60 -32.65 -9.80
CA LEU A 26 16.06 -33.46 -8.70
C LEU A 26 14.87 -34.17 -8.08
N THR A 27 15.00 -35.49 -7.91
CA THR A 27 13.95 -36.28 -7.26
C THR A 27 14.56 -37.16 -6.19
N THR A 28 13.83 -37.35 -5.09
CA THR A 28 14.17 -38.37 -4.11
C THR A 28 13.17 -39.51 -4.20
N CYS A 29 13.66 -40.74 -4.01
CA CYS A 29 12.84 -41.93 -3.86
C CYS A 29 12.52 -42.24 -2.38
N LYS A 30 13.16 -41.57 -1.42
CA LYS A 30 12.94 -41.77 0.03
C LYS A 30 11.63 -41.11 0.48
N HIS A 31 10.49 -41.69 0.09
CA HIS A 31 9.19 -41.12 0.41
C HIS A 31 8.13 -42.18 0.78
N GLY A 32 7.55 -42.06 1.97
CA GLY A 32 6.63 -43.04 2.54
C GLY A 32 7.34 -44.13 3.33
N LYS A 33 6.59 -45.04 3.97
CA LYS A 33 7.17 -46.13 4.77
C LYS A 33 7.70 -47.29 3.93
N ASP A 34 7.12 -47.52 2.75
CA ASP A 34 7.40 -48.67 1.88
C ASP A 34 8.26 -48.32 0.65
N TRP A 35 8.98 -47.19 0.66
CA TRP A 35 9.71 -46.73 -0.52
C TRP A 35 10.80 -47.71 -0.98
N GLU A 36 11.41 -48.43 -0.04
CA GLU A 36 12.43 -49.45 -0.31
C GLU A 36 11.87 -50.62 -1.14
N LYS A 37 10.60 -50.99 -0.91
CA LYS A 37 9.91 -52.06 -1.66
C LYS A 37 9.66 -51.67 -3.12
N HIS A 38 9.63 -50.37 -3.41
CA HIS A 38 9.38 -49.82 -4.75
C HIS A 38 10.62 -49.18 -5.37
N LYS A 39 11.80 -49.47 -4.80
CA LYS A 39 13.07 -48.95 -5.29
C LYS A 39 13.32 -49.40 -6.72
N ASP A 40 13.48 -48.44 -7.62
CA ASP A 40 13.91 -48.69 -9.00
C ASP A 40 15.44 -48.58 -9.15
N SER A 41 15.95 -48.90 -10.34
CA SER A 41 17.39 -48.87 -10.64
C SER A 41 18.01 -47.46 -10.58
N ARG A 42 17.20 -46.39 -10.61
CA ARG A 42 17.69 -45.00 -10.61
C ARG A 42 17.69 -44.35 -9.22
N CYS A 43 16.96 -44.92 -8.28
CA CYS A 43 16.74 -44.36 -6.94
C CYS A 43 18.02 -43.98 -6.18
N ASP A 44 19.10 -44.78 -6.27
CA ASP A 44 20.36 -44.43 -5.59
C ASP A 44 21.03 -43.19 -6.18
N ARG A 45 21.10 -43.11 -7.52
CA ARG A 45 21.63 -41.95 -8.23
C ARG A 45 20.77 -40.70 -7.99
N ASP A 46 19.46 -40.84 -8.12
CA ASP A 46 18.50 -39.75 -7.88
C ASP A 46 18.65 -39.16 -6.47
N ASN A 47 18.82 -40.01 -5.44
CA ASN A 47 19.08 -39.55 -4.08
C ASN A 47 20.43 -38.84 -3.93
N GLN A 48 21.49 -39.35 -4.56
CA GLN A 48 22.80 -38.69 -4.54
C GLN A 48 22.74 -37.31 -5.17
N ASP A 49 22.07 -37.19 -6.33
CA ASP A 49 21.90 -35.91 -7.01
C ASP A 49 21.00 -34.96 -6.21
N TYR A 50 19.90 -35.46 -5.62
CA TYR A 50 19.02 -34.68 -4.75
C TYR A 50 19.75 -34.10 -3.54
N LEU A 51 20.71 -34.81 -2.96
CA LEU A 51 21.49 -34.35 -1.79
C LEU A 51 22.52 -33.25 -2.10
N LYS A 52 22.84 -33.03 -3.39
CA LYS A 52 23.84 -32.01 -3.78
C LYS A 52 23.31 -30.58 -3.71
N PHE A 53 22.00 -30.41 -3.64
CA PHE A 53 21.37 -29.09 -3.77
C PHE A 53 20.39 -28.82 -2.64
N ASP A 54 20.35 -27.57 -2.20
CA ASP A 54 19.29 -27.08 -1.34
C ASP A 54 18.06 -26.68 -2.19
N TYR A 55 16.87 -27.14 -1.77
CA TYR A 55 15.64 -26.90 -2.52
C TYR A 55 15.23 -25.42 -2.49
N GLN A 56 15.41 -24.73 -1.35
CA GLN A 56 15.00 -23.34 -1.22
C GLN A 56 15.92 -22.43 -2.03
N GLU A 57 17.23 -22.67 -1.96
CA GLU A 57 18.22 -21.94 -2.75
C GLU A 57 17.96 -22.10 -4.25
N LEU A 58 17.75 -23.34 -4.73
CA LEU A 58 17.42 -23.59 -6.13
C LEU A 58 16.12 -22.91 -6.55
N LEU A 59 15.07 -22.99 -5.72
CA LEU A 59 13.78 -22.40 -6.02
C LEU A 59 13.87 -20.87 -6.17
N HIS A 60 14.58 -20.19 -5.27
CA HIS A 60 14.76 -18.74 -5.32
C HIS A 60 15.68 -18.28 -6.47
N ASN A 61 16.67 -19.10 -6.84
CA ASN A 61 17.58 -18.81 -7.95
C ASN A 61 16.98 -19.15 -9.33
N SER A 62 15.86 -19.87 -9.37
CA SER A 62 15.22 -20.29 -10.62
C SER A 62 14.38 -19.16 -11.25
N SER A 63 14.38 -19.12 -12.60
CA SER A 63 13.45 -18.26 -13.35
C SER A 63 12.13 -18.93 -13.65
N PHE A 64 12.16 -20.24 -13.90
CA PHE A 64 11.01 -21.05 -14.27
C PHE A 64 10.95 -22.27 -13.36
N CYS A 65 9.76 -22.59 -12.86
CA CYS A 65 9.55 -23.71 -11.95
C CYS A 65 8.53 -24.67 -12.54
N LEU A 66 8.93 -25.91 -12.74
CA LEU A 66 8.06 -26.93 -13.30
C LEU A 66 6.97 -27.29 -12.29
N VAL A 67 5.71 -27.18 -12.72
CA VAL A 67 4.53 -27.59 -11.98
C VAL A 67 3.82 -28.72 -12.74
N PRO A 68 4.41 -29.93 -12.82
CA PRO A 68 3.73 -31.06 -13.43
C PRO A 68 2.59 -31.63 -12.60
N ARG A 69 1.68 -32.35 -13.27
CA ARG A 69 0.56 -33.06 -12.67
C ARG A 69 1.04 -33.98 -11.53
N GLY A 70 0.33 -33.88 -10.40
CA GLY A 70 0.53 -34.74 -9.25
C GLY A 70 -0.60 -35.76 -9.10
N ARG A 71 -0.54 -36.57 -8.03
CA ARG A 71 -1.62 -37.49 -7.65
C ARG A 71 -2.90 -36.77 -7.17
N ARG A 72 -2.75 -35.55 -6.62
CA ARG A 72 -3.85 -34.75 -6.07
C ARG A 72 -4.22 -33.63 -7.05
N LEU A 73 -5.44 -33.11 -6.90
CA LEU A 73 -5.96 -31.98 -7.70
C LEU A 73 -5.19 -30.67 -7.45
N GLY A 74 -4.56 -30.52 -6.29
CA GLY A 74 -3.71 -29.37 -5.95
C GLY A 74 -2.23 -29.74 -5.93
N SER A 75 -1.37 -28.74 -6.18
CA SER A 75 0.10 -28.89 -6.15
C SER A 75 0.70 -27.85 -5.21
N PHE A 76 1.38 -28.30 -4.15
CA PHE A 76 2.11 -27.38 -3.25
C PHE A 76 3.24 -26.64 -3.98
N ARG A 77 3.86 -27.29 -4.99
CA ARG A 77 4.88 -26.70 -5.86
C ARG A 77 4.37 -25.47 -6.60
N PHE A 78 3.07 -25.40 -6.89
CA PHE A 78 2.47 -24.22 -7.50
C PHE A 78 2.57 -23.02 -6.57
N LEU A 79 2.15 -23.17 -5.31
CA LEU A 79 2.21 -22.10 -4.32
C LEU A 79 3.66 -21.71 -3.98
N GLU A 80 4.57 -22.68 -3.88
CA GLU A 80 6.01 -22.44 -3.67
C GLU A 80 6.62 -21.64 -4.83
N ALA A 81 6.26 -21.97 -6.08
CA ALA A 81 6.70 -21.20 -7.25
C ALA A 81 6.20 -19.76 -7.18
N LEU A 82 4.93 -19.55 -6.82
CA LEU A 82 4.38 -18.20 -6.65
C LEU A 82 5.13 -17.41 -5.56
N GLN A 83 5.33 -18.02 -4.40
CA GLN A 83 6.05 -17.43 -3.27
C GLN A 83 7.48 -17.01 -3.62
N ALA A 84 8.19 -17.82 -4.41
CA ALA A 84 9.57 -17.56 -4.80
C ALA A 84 9.73 -16.61 -6.00
N ALA A 85 8.63 -16.06 -6.55
CA ALA A 85 8.64 -15.32 -7.81
C ALA A 85 9.16 -16.15 -8.99
N CYS A 86 9.05 -17.48 -8.91
CA CYS A 86 9.49 -18.37 -9.96
C CYS A 86 8.32 -18.65 -10.89
N ILE A 87 8.48 -18.41 -12.19
CA ILE A 87 7.37 -18.50 -13.14
C ILE A 87 6.89 -19.96 -13.22
N PRO A 88 5.65 -20.28 -12.82
CA PRO A 88 5.15 -21.64 -12.90
C PRO A 88 4.99 -22.06 -14.36
N VAL A 89 5.69 -23.13 -14.74
CA VAL A 89 5.51 -23.85 -16.00
C VAL A 89 4.59 -25.03 -15.73
N ILE A 90 3.32 -24.85 -16.06
CA ILE A 90 2.24 -25.76 -15.70
C ILE A 90 2.19 -26.88 -16.73
N LEU A 91 2.38 -28.12 -16.27
CA LEU A 91 2.38 -29.32 -17.11
C LEU A 91 1.29 -30.26 -16.58
N SER A 92 0.04 -29.85 -16.74
CA SER A 92 -1.15 -30.60 -16.30
C SER A 92 -2.34 -30.17 -17.13
N ASN A 93 -2.58 -30.84 -18.25
CA ASN A 93 -3.67 -30.51 -19.18
C ASN A 93 -5.04 -30.55 -18.46
N GLY A 94 -5.93 -29.59 -18.74
CA GLY A 94 -7.26 -29.54 -18.12
C GLY A 94 -7.28 -29.25 -16.60
N TRP A 95 -6.15 -28.81 -16.01
CA TRP A 95 -6.17 -28.35 -14.63
C TRP A 95 -6.80 -26.96 -14.53
N GLU A 96 -7.92 -26.86 -13.82
CA GLU A 96 -8.52 -25.58 -13.45
C GLU A 96 -7.70 -24.92 -12.34
N LEU A 97 -7.05 -23.80 -12.66
CA LEU A 97 -6.20 -23.10 -11.71
C LEU A 97 -7.02 -22.36 -10.65
N PRO A 98 -6.48 -22.14 -9.44
CA PRO A 98 -7.18 -21.43 -8.40
C PRO A 98 -7.64 -20.04 -8.88
N PHE A 99 -8.92 -19.72 -8.64
CA PHE A 99 -9.56 -18.45 -9.00
C PHE A 99 -9.44 -18.06 -10.48
N SER A 100 -9.35 -19.05 -11.38
CA SER A 100 -9.25 -18.87 -12.84
C SER A 100 -10.36 -18.01 -13.46
N GLU A 101 -11.53 -17.94 -12.83
CA GLU A 101 -12.64 -17.09 -13.28
C GLU A 101 -12.34 -15.59 -13.16
N VAL A 102 -11.44 -15.19 -12.26
CA VAL A 102 -11.09 -13.77 -12.03
C VAL A 102 -9.61 -13.48 -12.31
N ILE A 103 -8.71 -14.45 -12.07
CA ILE A 103 -7.27 -14.33 -12.31
C ILE A 103 -6.92 -14.72 -13.75
N ASP A 104 -6.26 -13.82 -14.47
CA ASP A 104 -5.69 -14.10 -15.79
C ASP A 104 -4.31 -14.75 -15.66
N TRP A 105 -4.30 -16.08 -15.54
CA TRP A 105 -3.07 -16.87 -15.40
C TRP A 105 -2.11 -16.76 -16.59
N ARG A 106 -2.55 -16.29 -17.76
CA ARG A 106 -1.66 -16.02 -18.91
C ARG A 106 -0.66 -14.90 -18.61
N LYS A 107 -0.93 -14.06 -17.59
CA LYS A 107 -0.02 -12.99 -17.15
C LYS A 107 0.99 -13.44 -16.10
N ALA A 108 0.87 -14.64 -15.54
CA ALA A 108 1.71 -15.11 -14.43
C ALA A 108 2.30 -16.52 -14.63
N ALA A 109 1.84 -17.28 -15.61
CA ALA A 109 2.25 -18.67 -15.82
C ALA A 109 2.51 -18.98 -17.29
N ILE A 110 3.31 -20.02 -17.53
CA ILE A 110 3.45 -20.66 -18.85
C ILE A 110 2.70 -21.99 -18.79
N ILE A 111 1.73 -22.16 -19.67
CA ILE A 111 0.94 -23.40 -19.76
C ILE A 111 1.59 -24.26 -20.86
N GLY A 112 2.14 -25.40 -20.48
CA GLY A 112 2.75 -26.37 -21.40
C GLY A 112 1.88 -27.61 -21.57
N ASP A 113 1.88 -28.16 -22.79
CA ASP A 113 1.20 -29.43 -23.08
C ASP A 113 2.03 -30.61 -22.55
N GLU A 114 1.40 -31.49 -21.77
CA GLU A 114 2.02 -32.73 -21.25
C GLU A 114 2.54 -33.67 -22.36
N ARG A 115 2.07 -33.52 -23.60
CA ARG A 115 2.56 -34.29 -24.76
C ARG A 115 3.86 -33.73 -25.33
N LEU A 116 4.19 -32.47 -25.02
CA LEU A 116 5.33 -31.74 -25.57
C LEU A 116 6.40 -31.45 -24.52
N LEU A 117 6.53 -32.32 -23.51
CA LEU A 117 7.47 -32.13 -22.39
C LEU A 117 8.90 -31.85 -22.85
N LEU A 118 9.37 -32.52 -23.91
CA LEU A 118 10.72 -32.33 -24.44
C LEU A 118 10.95 -30.95 -25.06
N GLN A 119 9.88 -30.23 -25.43
CA GLN A 119 9.96 -28.88 -25.98
C GLN A 119 10.01 -27.79 -24.89
N VAL A 120 9.70 -28.13 -23.63
CA VAL A 120 9.65 -27.17 -22.52
C VAL A 120 10.94 -26.33 -22.40
N PRO A 121 12.16 -26.89 -22.49
CA PRO A 121 13.38 -26.08 -22.46
C PRO A 121 13.47 -25.07 -23.61
N SER A 122 13.02 -25.44 -24.80
CA SER A 122 12.98 -24.51 -25.94
C SER A 122 11.97 -23.39 -25.71
N ILE A 123 10.80 -23.72 -25.15
CA ILE A 123 9.74 -22.75 -24.84
C ILE A 123 10.26 -21.74 -23.81
N THR A 124 10.81 -22.20 -22.68
CA THR A 124 11.29 -21.31 -21.61
C THR A 124 12.44 -20.43 -22.07
N ARG A 125 13.39 -20.98 -22.85
CA ARG A 125 14.51 -20.20 -23.44
C ARG A 125 14.06 -19.17 -24.47
N SER A 126 12.92 -19.37 -25.13
CA SER A 126 12.39 -18.40 -26.12
C SER A 126 11.70 -17.18 -25.49
N VAL A 127 11.42 -17.22 -24.18
CA VAL A 127 10.76 -16.11 -23.49
C VAL A 127 11.75 -14.97 -23.28
N GLY A 128 11.45 -13.81 -23.85
CA GLY A 128 12.28 -12.60 -23.69
C GLY A 128 12.38 -12.10 -22.24
N ARG A 129 13.46 -11.39 -21.92
CA ARG A 129 13.74 -10.88 -20.57
C ARG A 129 12.64 -9.98 -20.01
N ASP A 130 12.08 -9.08 -20.81
CA ASP A 130 11.00 -8.19 -20.39
C ASP A 130 9.73 -8.96 -20.01
N ARG A 131 9.44 -10.04 -20.77
CA ARG A 131 8.32 -10.93 -20.49
C ARG A 131 8.58 -11.74 -19.21
N ILE A 132 9.80 -12.21 -18.99
CA ILE A 132 10.18 -12.89 -17.74
C ILE A 132 9.94 -11.95 -16.55
N LEU A 133 10.42 -10.71 -16.62
CA LEU A 133 10.22 -9.73 -15.55
C LEU A 133 8.73 -9.48 -15.28
N ALA A 134 7.94 -9.26 -16.33
CA ALA A 134 6.50 -9.04 -16.20
C ALA A 134 5.77 -10.25 -15.58
N LEU A 135 6.10 -11.48 -16.01
CA LEU A 135 5.54 -12.70 -15.43
C LEU A 135 5.91 -12.83 -13.95
N ARG A 136 7.19 -12.61 -13.58
CA ARG A 136 7.65 -12.68 -12.18
C ARG A 136 6.98 -11.62 -11.29
N GLN A 137 6.81 -10.41 -11.80
CA GLN A 137 6.08 -9.33 -11.10
C GLN A 137 4.62 -9.72 -10.87
N GLN A 138 3.94 -10.25 -11.88
CA GLN A 138 2.56 -10.71 -11.73
C GLN A 138 2.47 -11.89 -10.76
N THR A 139 3.41 -12.83 -10.82
CA THR A 139 3.50 -13.97 -9.89
C THR A 139 3.58 -13.51 -8.43
N GLN A 140 4.46 -12.55 -8.14
CA GLN A 140 4.59 -11.96 -6.80
C GLN A 140 3.33 -11.19 -6.38
N PHE A 141 2.76 -10.40 -7.28
CA PHE A 141 1.49 -9.72 -7.03
C PHE A 141 0.38 -10.70 -6.64
N LEU A 142 0.18 -11.78 -7.40
CA LEU A 142 -0.86 -12.77 -7.10
C LEU A 142 -0.60 -13.49 -5.78
N TRP A 143 0.66 -13.84 -5.49
CA TRP A 143 1.05 -14.42 -4.21
C TRP A 143 0.67 -13.49 -3.06
N ASP A 144 1.15 -12.25 -3.10
CA ASP A 144 0.93 -11.26 -2.06
C ASP A 144 -0.54 -10.87 -1.92
N ALA A 145 -1.29 -10.77 -3.01
CA ALA A 145 -2.68 -10.35 -2.97
C ALA A 145 -3.61 -11.45 -2.45
N TYR A 146 -3.40 -12.71 -2.88
CA TYR A 146 -4.44 -13.75 -2.74
C TYR A 146 -3.96 -15.05 -2.08
N PHE A 147 -2.68 -15.40 -2.15
CA PHE A 147 -2.19 -16.74 -1.75
C PHE A 147 -1.24 -16.74 -0.54
N SER A 148 -0.79 -15.58 -0.06
CA SER A 148 0.25 -15.49 0.99
C SER A 148 -0.18 -16.00 2.37
N SER A 149 -1.47 -16.27 2.58
CA SER A 149 -1.99 -16.88 3.81
C SER A 149 -3.34 -17.55 3.58
N VAL A 150 -3.72 -18.48 4.46
CA VAL A 150 -5.05 -19.11 4.44
C VAL A 150 -6.15 -18.04 4.56
N ALA A 151 -5.94 -17.01 5.39
CA ALA A 151 -6.90 -15.92 5.53
C ALA A 151 -7.14 -15.19 4.19
N LYS A 152 -6.08 -14.90 3.41
CA LYS A 152 -6.23 -14.27 2.08
C LYS A 152 -6.95 -15.17 1.09
N ILE A 153 -6.67 -16.46 1.10
CA ILE A 153 -7.35 -17.44 0.23
C ILE A 153 -8.85 -17.48 0.57
N VAL A 154 -9.20 -17.51 1.86
CA VAL A 154 -10.60 -17.49 2.32
C VAL A 154 -11.29 -16.19 1.95
N SER A 155 -10.68 -15.03 2.24
CA SER A 155 -11.23 -13.72 1.86
C SER A 155 -11.43 -13.61 0.35
N THR A 156 -10.44 -14.03 -0.45
CA THR A 156 -10.55 -14.03 -1.92
C THR A 156 -11.72 -14.89 -2.40
N THR A 157 -11.88 -16.08 -1.81
CA THR A 157 -13.01 -16.97 -2.12
C THR A 157 -14.35 -16.30 -1.79
N LEU A 158 -14.47 -15.68 -0.62
CA LEU A 158 -15.70 -15.00 -0.19
C LEU A 158 -16.04 -13.81 -1.08
N GLU A 159 -15.05 -13.00 -1.45
CA GLU A 159 -15.24 -11.85 -2.33
C GLU A 159 -15.64 -12.27 -3.75
N ILE A 160 -15.08 -13.36 -4.28
CA ILE A 160 -15.52 -13.94 -5.55
C ILE A 160 -16.96 -14.44 -5.48
N ILE A 161 -17.35 -15.10 -4.38
CA ILE A 161 -18.75 -15.52 -4.16
C ILE A 161 -19.66 -14.29 -4.09
N GLN A 162 -19.24 -13.23 -3.39
CA GLN A 162 -19.98 -11.98 -3.33
C GLN A 162 -20.15 -11.35 -4.72
N ASP A 163 -19.09 -11.28 -5.53
CA ASP A 163 -19.15 -10.77 -6.91
C ASP A 163 -20.14 -11.58 -7.77
N ARG A 164 -20.33 -12.88 -7.52
CA ARG A 164 -21.35 -13.70 -8.21
C ARG A 164 -22.77 -13.38 -7.76
N VAL A 165 -22.97 -13.11 -6.46
CA VAL A 165 -24.30 -12.79 -5.90
C VAL A 165 -24.71 -11.36 -6.26
N GLU A 166 -23.77 -10.41 -6.18
CA GLU A 166 -23.97 -8.98 -6.43
C GLU A 166 -23.39 -8.55 -7.78
N SER A 167 -23.79 -9.24 -8.86
CA SER A 167 -23.20 -9.07 -10.20
C SER A 167 -23.17 -7.62 -10.72
N HIS A 168 -24.16 -6.80 -10.33
CA HIS A 168 -24.28 -5.39 -10.71
C HIS A 168 -23.17 -4.48 -10.14
N VAL A 169 -22.50 -4.88 -9.05
CA VAL A 169 -21.35 -4.17 -8.47
C VAL A 169 -20.07 -5.01 -8.53
N SER A 170 -20.08 -6.18 -9.17
CA SER A 170 -18.94 -7.09 -9.20
C SER A 170 -17.64 -6.45 -9.69
N ARG A 171 -16.51 -6.86 -9.10
CA ARG A 171 -15.19 -6.42 -9.54
C ARG A 171 -14.88 -7.02 -10.91
N ASN A 172 -14.42 -6.17 -11.82
CA ASN A 172 -13.97 -6.63 -13.13
C ASN A 172 -12.56 -7.26 -13.07
N HIS A 173 -12.15 -7.88 -14.18
CA HIS A 173 -10.82 -8.51 -14.29
C HIS A 173 -9.66 -7.54 -14.05
N LEU A 174 -9.80 -6.24 -14.33
CA LEU A 174 -8.74 -5.27 -14.09
C LEU A 174 -8.44 -5.16 -12.59
N LEU A 175 -9.50 -5.10 -11.76
CA LEU A 175 -9.39 -5.01 -10.30
C LEU A 175 -8.75 -6.25 -9.69
N TRP A 176 -9.06 -7.43 -10.22
CA TRP A 176 -8.47 -8.69 -9.76
C TRP A 176 -7.01 -8.88 -10.19
N ASN A 177 -6.58 -8.29 -11.31
CA ASN A 177 -5.27 -8.58 -11.92
C ASN A 177 -4.26 -7.43 -11.87
N SER A 178 -4.58 -6.34 -11.18
CA SER A 178 -3.71 -5.16 -11.06
C SER A 178 -3.56 -4.76 -9.60
N LEU A 179 -2.43 -4.18 -9.23
CA LEU A 179 -2.25 -3.60 -7.90
C LEU A 179 -3.35 -2.56 -7.61
N PRO A 180 -3.94 -2.55 -6.41
CA PRO A 180 -3.57 -3.30 -5.20
C PRO A 180 -4.19 -4.71 -5.10
N GLY A 181 -5.05 -5.09 -6.05
CA GLY A 181 -5.82 -6.34 -6.04
C GLY A 181 -7.26 -6.16 -5.54
N GLY A 182 -8.11 -7.14 -5.82
CA GLY A 182 -9.55 -7.08 -5.57
C GLY A 182 -9.91 -6.91 -4.09
N LEU A 183 -9.08 -7.41 -3.17
CA LEU A 183 -9.31 -7.29 -1.73
C LEU A 183 -9.21 -5.85 -1.21
N TYR A 184 -8.52 -4.96 -1.94
CA TYR A 184 -8.37 -3.55 -1.58
C TYR A 184 -9.17 -2.60 -2.47
N ALA A 185 -9.75 -3.09 -3.57
CA ALA A 185 -10.66 -2.35 -4.44
C ALA A 185 -12.11 -2.77 -4.13
N LEU A 186 -12.75 -2.05 -3.20
CA LEU A 186 -14.07 -2.38 -2.68
C LEU A 186 -15.16 -1.98 -3.69
N PRO A 187 -15.94 -2.92 -4.24
CA PRO A 187 -16.94 -2.66 -5.26
C PRO A 187 -18.09 -1.78 -4.77
N GLN A 188 -18.34 -1.80 -3.45
CA GLN A 188 -19.35 -1.00 -2.80
C GLN A 188 -19.01 0.51 -2.82
N TYR A 189 -17.75 0.87 -3.06
CA TYR A 189 -17.36 2.26 -3.34
C TYR A 189 -17.71 2.65 -4.77
N SER A 190 -17.27 1.85 -5.75
CA SER A 190 -17.59 2.02 -7.16
C SER A 190 -17.23 0.77 -7.95
N ALA A 191 -18.03 0.45 -8.96
CA ALA A 191 -17.69 -0.56 -9.98
C ALA A 191 -16.77 0.01 -11.08
N ASP A 192 -16.63 1.34 -11.19
CA ASP A 192 -15.78 1.99 -12.18
C ASP A 192 -14.33 2.09 -11.69
N PRO A 193 -13.36 1.44 -12.36
CA PRO A 193 -11.95 1.54 -12.01
C PRO A 193 -11.42 2.98 -12.03
N ALA A 194 -12.02 3.86 -12.83
CA ALA A 194 -11.62 5.27 -12.91
C ALA A 194 -12.03 6.08 -11.67
N GLN A 195 -12.67 5.49 -10.66
CA GLN A 195 -12.90 6.13 -9.36
C GLN A 195 -11.81 5.82 -8.33
N PHE A 196 -10.87 4.94 -8.66
CA PHE A 196 -9.79 4.54 -7.75
C PHE A 196 -8.46 5.16 -8.16
N PRO A 197 -7.66 5.67 -7.21
CA PRO A 197 -6.48 6.46 -7.54
C PRO A 197 -5.37 5.63 -8.21
N PHE A 198 -5.33 4.34 -7.94
CA PHE A 198 -4.30 3.41 -8.40
C PHE A 198 -4.43 3.02 -9.88
N TYR A 199 -5.59 3.23 -10.50
CA TYR A 199 -5.81 2.86 -11.91
C TYR A 199 -5.68 4.02 -12.90
N TYR A 200 -5.51 5.26 -12.43
CA TYR A 200 -5.44 6.44 -13.30
C TYR A 200 -4.37 6.34 -14.38
N ALA A 201 -3.14 5.97 -14.02
CA ALA A 201 -2.04 5.85 -14.97
C ALA A 201 -2.33 4.78 -16.05
N MET A 202 -2.91 3.64 -15.67
CA MET A 202 -3.25 2.57 -16.61
C MET A 202 -4.39 2.95 -17.55
N LEU A 203 -5.34 3.75 -17.06
CA LEU A 203 -6.51 4.19 -17.83
C LEU A 203 -6.26 5.48 -18.62
N GLY A 204 -5.08 6.09 -18.50
CA GLY A 204 -4.79 7.40 -19.09
C GLY A 204 -5.71 8.51 -18.53
N LYS A 205 -6.13 8.37 -17.28
CA LYS A 205 -6.98 9.34 -16.56
C LYS A 205 -6.16 10.17 -15.59
N SER A 206 -6.69 11.32 -15.21
CA SER A 206 -6.12 12.21 -14.19
C SER A 206 -7.17 12.47 -13.11
N PRO A 207 -6.75 12.72 -11.85
CA PRO A 207 -7.68 13.14 -10.81
C PRO A 207 -8.34 14.49 -11.14
N SER A 208 -9.41 14.80 -10.40
CA SER A 208 -10.03 16.13 -10.40
C SER A 208 -9.01 17.27 -10.25
N GLN A 209 -9.32 18.41 -10.88
CA GLN A 209 -8.53 19.64 -10.80
C GLN A 209 -8.80 20.47 -9.54
N GLN A 210 -9.64 19.95 -8.64
CA GLN A 210 -10.02 20.63 -7.41
C GLN A 210 -9.97 19.68 -6.21
N PHE A 211 -9.92 20.27 -5.01
CA PHE A 211 -9.92 19.54 -3.75
C PHE A 211 -10.95 20.08 -2.76
N THR A 212 -11.33 19.22 -1.82
CA THR A 212 -12.10 19.58 -0.63
C THR A 212 -11.16 19.65 0.56
N ALA A 213 -11.16 20.77 1.28
CA ALA A 213 -10.43 20.87 2.53
C ALA A 213 -11.29 20.39 3.70
N VAL A 214 -10.72 19.52 4.54
CA VAL A 214 -11.38 18.98 5.73
C VAL A 214 -10.57 19.43 6.94
N ILE A 215 -11.15 20.31 7.74
CA ILE A 215 -10.50 20.88 8.93
C ILE A 215 -11.12 20.25 10.17
N HIS A 216 -10.32 19.52 10.93
CA HIS A 216 -10.76 18.88 12.16
C HIS A 216 -10.64 19.86 13.34
N THR A 217 -11.77 20.21 13.95
CA THR A 217 -11.84 21.19 15.03
C THR A 217 -12.24 20.55 16.35
N LEU A 218 -11.40 20.73 17.37
CA LEU A 218 -11.56 20.16 18.70
C LEU A 218 -11.75 21.25 19.75
N THR A 219 -11.27 22.47 19.48
CA THR A 219 -11.35 23.58 20.41
C THR A 219 -12.49 24.55 20.06
N PRO A 220 -13.08 25.22 21.07
CA PRO A 220 -14.12 26.21 20.82
C PRO A 220 -13.58 27.39 20.02
N LEU A 221 -14.42 27.97 19.16
CA LEU A 221 -14.09 29.17 18.41
C LEU A 221 -14.09 30.40 19.33
N GLN A 222 -12.91 30.80 19.79
CA GLN A 222 -12.75 31.89 20.76
C GLN A 222 -12.86 33.28 20.13
N SER A 223 -12.29 33.49 18.94
CA SER A 223 -12.27 34.79 18.26
C SER A 223 -12.15 34.65 16.73
N GLN A 224 -12.45 35.74 16.02
CA GLN A 224 -12.25 35.88 14.56
C GLN A 224 -10.76 35.85 14.15
N ILE A 225 -9.83 35.86 15.11
CA ILE A 225 -8.37 35.85 14.88
C ILE A 225 -7.78 34.48 15.26
N SER A 226 -8.63 33.51 15.59
CA SER A 226 -8.21 32.15 15.93
C SER A 226 -7.42 31.49 14.78
N PRO A 227 -6.49 30.57 15.09
CA PRO A 227 -5.69 29.86 14.08
C PRO A 227 -6.55 29.21 12.99
N VAL A 228 -7.66 28.56 13.38
CA VAL A 228 -8.59 27.91 12.46
C VAL A 228 -9.21 28.90 11.46
N VAL A 229 -9.56 30.12 11.88
CA VAL A 229 -10.13 31.14 10.97
C VAL A 229 -9.08 31.61 9.97
N LYS A 230 -7.83 31.83 10.42
CA LYS A 230 -6.72 32.19 9.52
C LYS A 230 -6.43 31.09 8.51
N LEU A 231 -6.49 29.83 8.93
CA LEU A 231 -6.32 28.67 8.08
C LEU A 231 -7.44 28.57 7.04
N ILE A 232 -8.70 28.71 7.45
CA ILE A 232 -9.87 28.72 6.54
C ILE A 232 -9.68 29.80 5.45
N ILE A 233 -9.31 31.02 5.84
CA ILE A 233 -9.09 32.12 4.90
C ILE A 233 -7.92 31.83 3.95
N ALA A 234 -6.83 31.22 4.43
CA ALA A 234 -5.68 30.87 3.60
C ALA A 234 -6.02 29.80 2.56
N VAL A 235 -6.77 28.78 2.96
CA VAL A 235 -7.22 27.68 2.08
C VAL A 235 -8.26 28.18 1.07
N ALA A 236 -9.22 29.00 1.50
CA ALA A 236 -10.27 29.55 0.64
C ALA A 236 -9.73 30.39 -0.53
N LYS A 237 -8.54 30.97 -0.37
CA LYS A 237 -7.84 31.74 -1.43
C LYS A 237 -7.21 30.87 -2.50
N SER A 238 -7.10 29.56 -2.28
CA SER A 238 -6.55 28.63 -3.28
C SER A 238 -7.45 28.60 -4.50
N LYS A 239 -6.85 28.66 -5.68
CA LYS A 239 -7.59 28.55 -6.95
C LYS A 239 -8.13 27.14 -7.23
N PHE A 240 -7.66 26.15 -6.46
CA PHE A 240 -8.04 24.74 -6.61
C PHE A 240 -8.99 24.25 -5.51
N CYS A 241 -9.25 25.08 -4.48
CA CYS A 241 -10.19 24.71 -3.43
C CYS A 241 -11.62 24.82 -3.95
N GLU A 242 -12.35 23.70 -3.96
CA GLU A 242 -13.77 23.68 -4.34
C GLU A 242 -14.65 24.02 -3.15
N GLN A 243 -14.35 23.46 -1.98
CA GLN A 243 -15.11 23.69 -0.75
C GLN A 243 -14.27 23.41 0.49
N ILE A 244 -14.73 23.95 1.61
CA ILE A 244 -14.17 23.72 2.95
C ILE A 244 -15.24 23.08 3.82
N VAL A 245 -14.90 21.93 4.39
CA VAL A 245 -15.70 21.20 5.38
C VAL A 245 -15.01 21.31 6.72
N VAL A 246 -15.66 21.97 7.67
CA VAL A 246 -15.21 21.99 9.07
C VAL A 246 -15.91 20.87 9.83
N LEU A 247 -15.13 19.95 10.37
CA LEU A 247 -15.63 18.89 11.24
C LEU A 247 -15.60 19.40 12.67
N TRP A 248 -16.78 19.67 13.21
CA TRP A 248 -16.97 20.19 14.56
C TRP A 248 -17.04 19.05 15.58
N ASN A 249 -15.87 18.71 16.15
CA ASN A 249 -15.71 17.68 17.17
C ASN A 249 -15.38 18.30 18.54
N CYS A 250 -15.92 19.49 18.80
CA CYS A 250 -15.82 20.15 20.08
C CYS A 250 -17.04 19.80 20.94
N ASP A 251 -16.85 19.60 22.25
CA ASP A 251 -17.95 19.39 23.20
C ASP A 251 -18.84 20.63 23.41
N LYS A 252 -18.41 21.79 22.91
CA LYS A 252 -19.19 23.02 22.95
C LYS A 252 -20.19 23.10 21.79
N PRO A 253 -21.33 23.80 21.96
CA PRO A 253 -22.29 24.01 20.89
C PRO A 253 -21.66 24.64 19.66
N LEU A 254 -22.17 24.24 18.49
CA LEU A 254 -21.74 24.78 17.20
C LEU A 254 -21.87 26.32 17.17
N PRO A 255 -20.81 27.07 16.82
CA PRO A 255 -20.87 28.50 16.70
C PRO A 255 -21.87 28.94 15.62
N PRO A 256 -22.63 30.03 15.83
CA PRO A 256 -23.53 30.56 14.81
C PRO A 256 -22.76 30.98 13.56
N ARG A 257 -23.44 30.95 12.40
CA ARG A 257 -22.84 31.25 11.08
C ARG A 257 -22.08 32.58 11.02
N SER A 258 -22.52 33.58 11.79
CA SER A 258 -21.88 34.91 11.88
C SER A 258 -20.47 34.90 12.49
N LYS A 259 -20.11 33.85 13.24
CA LYS A 259 -18.75 33.70 13.80
C LYS A 259 -17.75 33.08 12.83
N TRP A 260 -18.21 32.50 11.73
CA TRP A 260 -17.33 31.92 10.71
C TRP A 260 -16.93 32.98 9.67
N PRO A 261 -15.74 32.89 9.08
CA PRO A 261 -15.28 33.86 8.11
C PRO A 261 -16.08 33.78 6.80
N SER A 262 -16.27 34.93 6.15
CA SER A 262 -16.72 34.95 4.76
C SER A 262 -15.59 34.43 3.86
N THR A 263 -15.93 33.51 2.96
CA THR A 263 -14.99 32.78 2.11
C THR A 263 -15.46 32.84 0.66
N SER A 264 -14.50 32.76 -0.28
CA SER A 264 -14.76 32.71 -1.72
C SER A 264 -15.33 31.37 -2.20
N VAL A 265 -15.21 30.33 -1.37
CA VAL A 265 -15.67 28.97 -1.63
C VAL A 265 -16.71 28.56 -0.59
N PRO A 266 -17.63 27.62 -0.88
CA PRO A 266 -18.57 27.12 0.11
C PRO A 266 -17.87 26.61 1.39
N LEU A 267 -18.33 27.12 2.53
CA LEU A 267 -17.93 26.67 3.86
C LEU A 267 -19.10 25.92 4.51
N SER A 268 -18.95 24.61 4.67
CA SER A 268 -19.89 23.76 5.40
C SER A 268 -19.32 23.38 6.76
N VAL A 269 -20.18 23.28 7.78
CA VAL A 269 -19.80 22.81 9.11
C VAL A 269 -20.64 21.59 9.43
N VAL A 270 -19.96 20.47 9.68
CA VAL A 270 -20.58 19.18 9.98
C VAL A 270 -20.27 18.84 11.42
N GLU A 271 -21.31 18.68 12.24
CA GLU A 271 -21.15 18.13 13.58
C GLU A 271 -21.10 16.60 13.49
N GLY A 272 -20.00 16.01 13.96
CA GLY A 272 -19.82 14.57 13.93
C GLY A 272 -20.83 13.86 14.83
N GLN A 273 -21.41 12.75 14.34
CA GLN A 273 -22.29 11.90 15.16
C GLN A 273 -21.55 11.34 16.38
N THR A 274 -20.27 11.02 16.20
CA THR A 274 -19.35 10.61 17.25
C THR A 274 -18.14 11.55 17.24
N LYS A 275 -17.88 12.20 18.38
CA LYS A 275 -16.76 13.15 18.56
C LYS A 275 -15.45 12.42 18.84
N THR A 276 -15.03 11.55 17.91
CA THR A 276 -13.79 10.77 18.00
C THR A 276 -12.74 11.24 17.00
N MET A 277 -11.47 10.87 17.20
CA MET A 277 -10.37 11.26 16.31
C MET A 277 -10.51 10.64 14.91
N SER A 278 -10.95 9.39 14.81
CA SER A 278 -11.07 8.70 13.52
C SER A 278 -12.22 9.22 12.65
N SER A 279 -13.21 9.91 13.22
CA SER A 279 -14.36 10.46 12.49
C SER A 279 -13.97 11.37 11.32
N ARG A 280 -12.77 11.98 11.36
CA ARG A 280 -12.22 12.77 10.25
C ARG A 280 -12.03 11.99 8.95
N PHE A 281 -12.02 10.66 9.01
CA PHE A 281 -11.89 9.77 7.87
C PHE A 281 -13.21 9.08 7.49
N PHE A 282 -14.33 9.47 8.09
CA PHE A 282 -15.63 8.97 7.70
C PHE A 282 -16.00 9.46 6.28
N PRO A 283 -16.58 8.63 5.39
CA PRO A 283 -16.90 8.99 4.02
C PRO A 283 -18.14 9.90 3.95
N TYR A 284 -17.99 11.16 4.34
CA TYR A 284 -19.08 12.14 4.29
C TYR A 284 -19.53 12.41 2.84
N ASN A 285 -20.84 12.27 2.58
CA ASN A 285 -21.44 12.51 1.25
C ASN A 285 -21.19 13.93 0.70
N THR A 286 -20.92 14.90 1.58
CA THR A 286 -20.58 16.28 1.18
C THR A 286 -19.22 16.35 0.46
N ILE A 287 -18.31 15.40 0.69
CA ILE A 287 -16.99 15.37 0.06
C ILE A 287 -17.10 14.66 -1.29
N ILE A 288 -17.12 15.44 -2.36
CA ILE A 288 -17.31 14.92 -3.73
C ILE A 288 -15.99 14.79 -4.50
N THR A 289 -15.01 15.65 -4.22
CA THR A 289 -13.73 15.68 -4.93
C THR A 289 -12.87 14.45 -4.65
N ASP A 290 -12.08 14.05 -5.65
CA ASP A 290 -11.09 12.96 -5.51
C ASP A 290 -10.04 13.28 -4.44
N ALA A 291 -9.58 14.54 -4.41
CA ALA A 291 -8.58 15.02 -3.48
C ALA A 291 -9.20 15.53 -2.18
N ILE A 292 -8.63 15.13 -1.05
CA ILE A 292 -8.92 15.68 0.26
C ILE A 292 -7.66 16.33 0.82
N LEU A 293 -7.75 17.60 1.20
CA LEU A 293 -6.75 18.26 2.06
C LEU A 293 -7.19 18.13 3.51
N SER A 294 -6.58 17.23 4.25
CA SER A 294 -6.88 17.03 5.67
C SER A 294 -5.99 17.92 6.53
N LEU A 295 -6.60 18.66 7.45
CA LEU A 295 -5.96 19.70 8.25
C LEU A 295 -6.37 19.62 9.72
N ASP A 296 -5.39 19.78 10.61
CA ASP A 296 -5.62 20.07 12.02
C ASP A 296 -5.90 21.57 12.20
N GLU A 297 -6.72 21.93 13.19
CA GLU A 297 -7.13 23.33 13.44
C GLU A 297 -5.98 24.31 13.73
N ASP A 298 -4.82 23.81 14.14
CA ASP A 298 -3.59 24.57 14.43
C ASP A 298 -2.59 24.58 13.27
N SER A 299 -2.94 23.99 12.13
CA SER A 299 -2.10 23.99 10.93
C SER A 299 -1.88 25.41 10.40
N VAL A 300 -0.63 25.74 10.08
CA VAL A 300 -0.25 27.07 9.59
C VAL A 300 0.28 26.98 8.16
N LEU A 301 -0.63 27.00 7.18
CA LEU A 301 -0.28 26.91 5.76
C LEU A 301 -0.69 28.17 5.00
N SER A 302 0.19 28.63 4.11
CA SER A 302 -0.12 29.67 3.14
C SER A 302 -0.80 29.07 1.90
N THR A 303 -1.56 29.90 1.19
CA THR A 303 -2.24 29.52 -0.06
C THR A 303 -1.27 28.90 -1.09
N ASN A 304 -0.05 29.46 -1.22
CA ASN A 304 0.95 28.95 -2.16
C ASN A 304 1.46 27.55 -1.79
N GLU A 305 1.56 27.25 -0.50
CA GLU A 305 1.96 25.91 -0.03
C GLU A 305 0.86 24.90 -0.34
N VAL A 306 -0.40 25.28 -0.05
CA VAL A 306 -1.58 24.47 -0.39
C VAL A 306 -1.64 24.18 -1.88
N ASP A 307 -1.52 25.20 -2.73
CA ASP A 307 -1.55 25.05 -4.19
C ASP A 307 -0.41 24.15 -4.69
N PHE A 308 0.81 24.33 -4.18
CA PHE A 308 1.95 23.50 -4.56
C PHE A 308 1.75 22.03 -4.15
N ALA A 309 1.33 21.79 -2.90
CA ALA A 309 1.10 20.44 -2.41
C ALA A 309 -0.02 19.73 -3.19
N PHE A 310 -1.05 20.46 -3.61
CA PHE A 310 -2.10 19.92 -4.48
C PHE A 310 -1.56 19.50 -5.85
N ILE A 311 -0.76 20.36 -6.51
CA ILE A 311 -0.13 20.06 -7.80
C ILE A 311 0.77 18.81 -7.69
N VAL A 312 1.53 18.71 -6.59
CA VAL A 312 2.33 17.51 -6.31
C VAL A 312 1.42 16.29 -6.17
N TRP A 313 0.34 16.38 -5.39
CA TRP A 313 -0.60 15.28 -5.22
C TRP A 313 -1.24 14.82 -6.53
N GLN A 314 -1.55 15.74 -7.47
CA GLN A 314 -2.08 15.35 -8.78
C GLN A 314 -1.12 14.46 -9.59
N SER A 315 0.19 14.55 -9.33
CA SER A 315 1.20 13.69 -9.96
C SER A 315 1.32 12.32 -9.27
N PHE A 316 0.80 12.18 -8.05
CA PHE A 316 0.90 10.99 -7.20
C PHE A 316 -0.41 10.73 -6.43
N PRO A 317 -1.55 10.60 -7.12
CA PRO A 317 -2.89 10.62 -6.51
C PRO A 317 -3.14 9.45 -5.54
N GLU A 318 -2.44 8.34 -5.73
CA GLU A 318 -2.47 7.15 -4.86
C GLU A 318 -1.69 7.32 -3.55
N ARG A 319 -0.86 8.38 -3.41
CA ARG A 319 0.00 8.55 -2.25
C ARG A 319 -0.49 9.67 -1.33
N ILE A 320 -0.08 9.60 -0.07
CA ILE A 320 -0.22 10.73 0.87
C ILE A 320 0.88 11.76 0.54
N VAL A 321 0.49 13.01 0.31
CA VAL A 321 1.40 14.14 0.05
C VAL A 321 1.20 15.21 1.11
N GLY A 322 2.23 15.56 1.87
CA GLY A 322 2.04 16.53 2.96
C GLY A 322 3.33 16.96 3.67
N TYR A 323 3.17 17.66 4.79
CA TYR A 323 4.25 18.42 5.41
C TYR A 323 4.92 17.71 6.61
N PRO A 324 4.17 17.24 7.64
CA PRO A 324 4.77 16.73 8.85
C PRO A 324 5.26 15.29 8.62
N ALA A 325 6.54 15.14 8.30
CA ALA A 325 7.15 13.83 8.10
C ALA A 325 7.56 13.18 9.43
N ARG A 326 7.36 11.86 9.52
CA ARG A 326 7.77 11.00 10.65
C ARG A 326 8.35 9.70 10.11
N SER A 327 9.05 8.95 10.95
CA SER A 327 9.64 7.68 10.54
C SER A 327 9.37 6.57 11.55
N HIS A 328 9.61 5.35 11.11
CA HIS A 328 9.67 4.17 11.97
C HIS A 328 11.09 3.60 11.97
N TYR A 329 11.41 2.75 12.94
CA TYR A 329 12.68 2.02 12.99
C TYR A 329 12.47 0.67 13.68
N LEU A 330 13.35 -0.29 13.41
CA LEU A 330 13.37 -1.55 14.14
C LEU A 330 14.29 -1.42 15.37
N ASP A 331 13.71 -1.49 16.57
CA ASP A 331 14.50 -1.66 17.78
C ASP A 331 14.97 -3.12 17.87
N SER A 332 16.22 -3.35 17.47
CA SER A 332 16.83 -4.68 17.45
C SER A 332 16.97 -5.29 18.85
N SER A 333 17.03 -4.48 19.90
CA SER A 333 17.16 -4.98 21.29
C SER A 333 15.85 -5.58 21.80
N ARG A 334 14.71 -5.07 21.33
CA ARG A 334 13.36 -5.49 21.75
C ARG A 334 12.62 -6.28 20.68
N SER A 335 13.20 -6.40 19.48
CA SER A 335 12.54 -6.93 18.27
C SER A 335 11.16 -6.31 18.05
N ARG A 336 11.07 -4.99 18.19
CA ARG A 336 9.82 -4.22 18.09
C ARG A 336 10.01 -2.99 17.21
N TRP A 337 8.93 -2.60 16.54
CA TRP A 337 8.92 -1.36 15.76
C TRP A 337 8.83 -0.15 16.68
N GLY A 338 9.55 0.91 16.33
CA GLY A 338 9.59 2.18 17.05
C GLY A 338 9.12 3.34 16.19
N TYR A 339 8.49 4.31 16.83
CA TYR A 339 8.09 5.58 16.23
C TYR A 339 9.15 6.64 16.52
N THR A 340 9.51 7.46 15.53
CA THR A 340 10.44 8.57 15.73
C THR A 340 9.96 9.86 15.07
N SER A 341 10.14 10.96 15.81
CA SER A 341 9.95 12.34 15.35
C SER A 341 11.27 13.05 15.01
N LYS A 342 12.40 12.31 15.03
CA LYS A 342 13.70 12.86 14.69
C LYS A 342 13.67 13.46 13.28
N TRP A 343 14.16 14.68 13.16
CA TRP A 343 14.29 15.37 11.89
C TRP A 343 15.47 14.77 11.12
N THR A 344 15.19 13.75 10.34
CA THR A 344 16.16 13.16 9.40
C THR A 344 15.69 13.37 7.96
N ASN A 345 16.59 13.10 7.01
CA ASN A 345 16.22 13.09 5.59
C ASN A 345 15.40 11.86 5.22
N ASP A 346 15.36 10.86 6.09
CA ASP A 346 14.60 9.63 5.92
C ASP A 346 13.26 9.70 6.67
N TYR A 347 12.19 9.28 6.00
CA TYR A 347 10.85 9.25 6.55
C TYR A 347 10.04 8.10 5.94
N SER A 348 9.03 7.65 6.65
CA SER A 348 8.14 6.57 6.19
C SER A 348 6.66 6.93 6.34
N MET A 349 6.36 8.08 6.93
CA MET A 349 5.00 8.58 7.17
C MET A 349 4.93 10.08 6.94
N VAL A 350 3.76 10.53 6.50
CA VAL A 350 3.35 11.93 6.49
C VAL A 350 2.06 12.03 7.28
N LEU A 351 2.05 12.84 8.34
CA LEU A 351 0.89 12.93 9.23
C LEU A 351 -0.28 13.61 8.51
N THR A 352 -1.48 13.05 8.68
CA THR A 352 -2.71 13.52 8.02
C THR A 352 -3.22 14.85 8.54
N GLY A 353 -2.62 15.38 9.60
CA GLY A 353 -2.92 16.72 10.12
C GLY A 353 -2.55 17.85 9.17
N ALA A 354 -1.75 17.60 8.14
CA ALA A 354 -1.56 18.52 7.03
C ALA A 354 -1.10 17.74 5.79
N ALA A 355 -2.05 17.10 5.10
CA ALA A 355 -1.75 16.28 3.93
C ALA A 355 -2.92 16.15 2.95
N PHE A 356 -2.56 16.00 1.67
CA PHE A 356 -3.41 15.56 0.58
C PHE A 356 -3.40 14.04 0.45
N TYR A 357 -4.56 13.46 0.19
CA TYR A 357 -4.72 12.06 -0.20
C TYR A 357 -6.08 11.86 -0.89
N HIS A 358 -6.25 10.70 -1.52
CA HIS A 358 -7.48 10.38 -2.24
C HIS A 358 -8.66 10.05 -1.31
N ARG A 359 -9.86 10.52 -1.66
CA ARG A 359 -11.12 10.30 -0.91
C ARG A 359 -11.44 8.83 -0.68
N TYR A 360 -11.08 7.97 -1.62
CA TYR A 360 -11.24 6.51 -1.47
C TYR A 360 -10.67 5.98 -0.15
N TYR A 361 -9.61 6.59 0.38
CA TYR A 361 -9.04 6.16 1.66
C TYR A 361 -9.94 6.43 2.86
N HIS A 362 -10.90 7.37 2.81
CA HIS A 362 -11.95 7.48 3.86
C HIS A 362 -12.85 6.24 3.85
N TYR A 363 -13.28 5.82 2.66
CA TYR A 363 -14.13 4.65 2.48
C TYR A 363 -13.39 3.39 2.95
N LEU A 364 -12.16 3.20 2.49
CA LEU A 364 -11.34 2.06 2.86
C LEU A 364 -11.04 2.05 4.38
N PHE A 365 -10.68 3.20 4.97
CA PHE A 365 -10.44 3.30 6.40
C PHE A 365 -11.67 2.91 7.23
N THR A 366 -12.87 3.29 6.77
CA THR A 366 -14.13 3.01 7.48
C THR A 366 -14.59 1.56 7.31
N HIS A 367 -14.46 0.99 6.11
CA HIS A 367 -15.08 -0.30 5.77
C HIS A 367 -14.12 -1.50 5.78
N TYR A 368 -12.80 -1.27 5.65
CA TYR A 368 -11.81 -2.36 5.63
C TYR A 368 -11.15 -2.59 7.00
N ILE A 369 -10.95 -1.52 7.78
CA ILE A 369 -10.26 -1.65 9.07
C ILE A 369 -11.19 -2.33 10.08
N PRO A 370 -10.70 -3.34 10.83
CA PRO A 370 -11.47 -3.96 11.90
C PRO A 370 -11.97 -2.93 12.93
N GLY A 371 -13.25 -3.01 13.29
CA GLY A 371 -13.87 -2.12 14.27
C GLY A 371 -13.16 -2.12 15.64
N SER A 372 -12.48 -3.21 16.01
CA SER A 372 -11.65 -3.29 17.23
C SER A 372 -10.44 -2.36 17.19
N LEU A 373 -9.80 -2.18 16.03
CA LEU A 373 -8.69 -1.24 15.85
C LEU A 373 -9.19 0.21 15.83
N LEU A 374 -10.31 0.47 15.16
CA LEU A 374 -10.94 1.80 15.16
C LEU A 374 -11.33 2.21 16.59
N THR A 375 -11.96 1.30 17.35
CA THR A 375 -12.31 1.54 18.75
C THR A 375 -11.08 1.81 19.63
N MET A 376 -9.96 1.14 19.37
CA MET A 376 -8.70 1.38 20.08
C MET A 376 -8.15 2.78 19.80
N VAL A 377 -8.06 3.16 18.53
CA VAL A 377 -7.60 4.49 18.09
C VAL A 377 -8.46 5.59 18.71
N ASP A 378 -9.78 5.40 18.72
CA ASP A 378 -10.71 6.36 19.30
C ASP A 378 -10.59 6.47 20.82
N ARG A 379 -10.40 5.35 21.53
CA ARG A 379 -10.15 5.35 22.99
C ARG A 379 -8.84 6.02 23.36
N LEU A 380 -7.80 5.84 22.55
CA LEU A 380 -6.50 6.49 22.76
C LEU A 380 -6.50 7.95 22.34
N ALA A 381 -7.46 8.37 21.50
CA ALA A 381 -7.48 9.66 20.82
C ALA A 381 -6.13 9.99 20.14
N ASN A 382 -5.53 8.98 19.50
CA ASN A 382 -4.19 9.00 18.92
C ASN A 382 -4.04 7.90 17.85
N CYS A 383 -2.98 7.98 17.04
CA CYS A 383 -2.58 6.97 16.06
C CYS A 383 -3.47 6.81 14.83
N GLU A 384 -4.51 7.62 14.65
CA GLU A 384 -5.36 7.60 13.45
C GLU A 384 -4.57 7.96 12.19
N ASP A 385 -3.62 8.89 12.31
CA ASP A 385 -2.69 9.30 11.27
C ASP A 385 -1.70 8.18 10.88
N ILE A 386 -1.17 7.47 11.88
CA ILE A 386 -0.30 6.30 11.69
C ILE A 386 -1.08 5.18 11.02
N LEU A 387 -2.31 4.90 11.47
CA LEU A 387 -3.15 3.87 10.90
C LEU A 387 -3.48 4.16 9.43
N MET A 388 -3.76 5.43 9.09
CA MET A 388 -3.96 5.85 7.70
C MET A 388 -2.68 5.62 6.86
N ASN A 389 -1.50 5.97 7.37
CA ASN A 389 -0.24 5.69 6.66
C ASN A 389 0.01 4.19 6.47
N PHE A 390 -0.29 3.37 7.49
CA PHE A 390 -0.21 1.91 7.38
C PHE A 390 -1.15 1.38 6.29
N LEU A 391 -2.40 1.88 6.26
CA LEU A 391 -3.39 1.48 5.26
C LEU A 391 -2.92 1.85 3.84
N VAL A 392 -2.58 3.13 3.60
CA VAL A 392 -2.16 3.59 2.27
C VAL A 392 -0.89 2.87 1.80
N SER A 393 0.10 2.70 2.68
CA SER A 393 1.35 2.01 2.35
C SER A 393 1.14 0.50 2.10
N ALA A 394 0.22 -0.15 2.82
CA ALA A 394 -0.12 -1.55 2.60
C ALA A 394 -0.80 -1.78 1.24
N VAL A 395 -1.69 -0.86 0.85
CA VAL A 395 -2.42 -0.87 -0.43
C VAL A 395 -1.48 -0.59 -1.59
N THR A 396 -0.73 0.51 -1.52
CA THR A 396 0.06 1.00 -2.66
C THR A 396 1.45 0.36 -2.77
N LYS A 397 1.98 -0.17 -1.66
CA LYS A 397 3.38 -0.58 -1.51
C LYS A 397 4.38 0.54 -1.76
N GLN A 398 3.95 1.80 -1.59
CA GLN A 398 4.77 2.98 -1.86
C GLN A 398 4.85 3.90 -0.62
N PRO A 399 5.98 4.61 -0.43
CA PRO A 399 6.13 5.55 0.67
C PRO A 399 5.27 6.81 0.45
N PRO A 400 5.04 7.68 1.44
CA PRO A 400 4.40 8.97 1.21
C PRO A 400 5.36 10.00 0.56
N ILE A 401 4.86 11.17 0.16
CA ILE A 401 5.66 12.27 -0.40
C ILE A 401 5.68 13.45 0.55
N LYS A 402 6.90 13.89 0.87
CA LYS A 402 7.12 15.07 1.69
C LYS A 402 7.20 16.32 0.84
N VAL A 403 6.36 17.30 1.16
CA VAL A 403 6.45 18.69 0.69
C VAL A 403 6.84 19.60 1.83
N THR A 404 7.19 20.84 1.49
CA THR A 404 7.92 21.70 2.42
C THR A 404 7.13 22.92 2.79
N GLN A 405 6.98 23.07 4.09
CA GLN A 405 6.50 24.30 4.68
C GLN A 405 7.66 25.29 4.72
N LYS A 406 7.42 26.54 4.33
CA LYS A 406 8.34 27.64 4.59
C LYS A 406 8.63 27.64 6.08
N LYS A 407 9.93 27.64 6.44
CA LYS A 407 10.33 27.84 7.84
C LYS A 407 9.71 29.15 8.31
N GLN A 408 8.63 29.07 9.08
CA GLN A 408 8.39 30.11 10.07
C GLN A 408 9.57 30.01 11.01
N TYR A 409 10.42 31.02 10.98
CA TYR A 409 11.50 31.19 11.93
C TYR A 409 10.88 30.96 13.32
N LYS A 410 11.35 29.92 14.02
CA LYS A 410 10.82 29.47 15.32
C LYS A 410 11.06 30.56 16.38
N GLU A 411 10.28 31.63 16.34
CA GLU A 411 10.31 32.66 17.38
C GLU A 411 8.95 32.82 18.06
N THR A 412 7.91 32.09 17.62
CA THR A 412 6.55 32.24 18.18
C THR A 412 6.10 31.07 19.06
N MET A 413 7.00 30.16 19.44
CA MET A 413 6.67 29.01 20.31
C MET A 413 7.40 29.04 21.67
N MET A 414 8.17 30.09 21.97
CA MET A 414 8.81 30.28 23.29
C MET A 414 8.26 31.48 24.06
N THR A 415 7.28 32.21 23.50
CA THR A 415 6.65 33.34 24.17
C THR A 415 5.17 33.07 24.35
N GLN A 416 4.79 32.97 25.63
CA GLN A 416 3.44 32.99 26.20
C GLN A 416 2.70 31.65 26.30
N GLY A 417 2.88 30.99 27.46
CA GLY A 417 1.77 30.49 28.30
C GLY A 417 0.76 29.49 27.72
N SER A 418 1.01 28.89 26.56
CA SER A 418 0.11 27.89 25.98
C SER A 418 0.30 26.54 26.70
N LYS A 419 -0.80 25.94 27.16
CA LYS A 419 -0.88 24.57 27.68
C LYS A 419 0.07 23.63 26.92
N ALA A 420 0.77 22.75 27.66
CA ALA A 420 1.66 21.74 27.08
C ALA A 420 0.98 21.07 25.88
N SER A 421 1.61 21.17 24.71
CA SER A 421 1.12 20.54 23.49
C SER A 421 0.95 19.03 23.74
N ARG A 422 -0.18 18.44 23.35
CA ARG A 422 -0.43 16.98 23.44
C ARG A 422 0.72 16.16 22.81
N TRP A 423 1.44 16.76 21.87
CA TRP A 423 2.59 16.21 21.15
C TRP A 423 3.89 16.18 21.96
N ALA A 424 3.96 16.85 23.12
CA ALA A 424 5.12 16.88 24.01
C ALA A 424 5.02 15.89 25.18
N ASP A 425 3.91 15.16 25.30
CA ASP A 425 3.68 14.15 26.33
C ASP A 425 4.49 12.86 26.06
N PRO A 426 5.33 12.39 27.00
CA PRO A 426 6.01 11.10 26.88
C PRO A 426 5.07 9.92 26.63
N ASP A 427 3.87 9.93 27.22
CA ASP A 427 2.88 8.87 27.06
C ASP A 427 2.34 8.84 25.62
N HIS A 428 2.22 10.00 24.98
CA HIS A 428 1.81 10.11 23.58
C HIS A 428 2.79 9.40 22.63
N PHE A 429 4.10 9.48 22.88
CA PHE A 429 5.11 8.75 22.10
C PHE A 429 5.06 7.23 22.35
N ALA A 430 4.91 6.82 23.61
CA ALA A 430 4.81 5.42 23.99
C ALA A 430 3.55 4.75 23.39
N GLN A 431 2.43 5.48 23.36
CA GLN A 431 1.19 5.04 22.71
C GLN A 431 1.40 4.84 21.20
N ARG A 432 2.01 5.79 20.49
CA ARG A 432 2.29 5.68 19.05
C ARG A 432 3.16 4.47 18.71
N GLN A 433 4.18 4.20 19.53
CA GLN A 433 4.99 2.98 19.37
C GLN A 433 4.16 1.72 19.59
N THR A 434 3.26 1.71 20.57
CA THR A 434 2.34 0.59 20.82
C THR A 434 1.41 0.35 19.63
N CYS A 435 0.79 1.42 19.11
CA CYS A 435 -0.06 1.38 17.93
C CYS A 435 0.64 0.76 16.71
N MET A 436 1.87 1.18 16.40
CA MET A 436 2.64 0.62 15.28
C MET A 436 2.80 -0.90 15.36
N ASN A 437 3.13 -1.40 16.55
CA ASN A 437 3.30 -2.85 16.73
C ASN A 437 1.98 -3.59 16.56
N ILE A 438 0.87 -3.04 17.08
CA ILE A 438 -0.47 -3.62 16.90
C ILE A 438 -0.86 -3.66 15.43
N PHE A 439 -0.68 -2.56 14.70
CA PHE A 439 -1.03 -2.47 13.28
C PHE A 439 -0.18 -3.41 12.42
N SER A 440 1.13 -3.51 12.70
CA SER A 440 2.01 -4.45 12.00
C SER A 440 1.63 -5.92 12.23
N ARG A 441 1.17 -6.27 13.45
CA ARG A 441 0.68 -7.61 13.75
C ARG A 441 -0.64 -7.92 13.06
N TRP A 442 -1.54 -6.94 12.99
CA TRP A 442 -2.80 -7.09 12.27
C TRP A 442 -2.57 -7.36 10.78
N LEU A 443 -1.68 -6.61 10.13
CA LEU A 443 -1.34 -6.83 8.73
C LEU A 443 -0.45 -8.07 8.50
N GLY A 444 0.25 -8.53 9.55
CA GLY A 444 1.22 -9.62 9.49
C GLY A 444 2.62 -9.21 9.00
N PHE A 445 2.83 -7.93 8.70
CA PHE A 445 4.12 -7.37 8.27
C PHE A 445 4.16 -5.86 8.56
N MET A 446 5.34 -5.23 8.40
CA MET A 446 5.47 -3.77 8.42
C MET A 446 5.21 -3.20 7.03
N PRO A 447 4.10 -2.48 6.79
CA PRO A 447 3.78 -1.96 5.47
C PRO A 447 4.50 -0.66 5.13
N LEU A 448 5.01 0.09 6.13
CA LEU A 448 5.59 1.40 5.92
C LEU A 448 6.88 1.30 5.10
N VAL A 449 6.95 2.04 4.01
CA VAL A 449 8.13 2.12 3.15
C VAL A 449 8.88 3.42 3.43
N HIS A 450 10.21 3.35 3.49
CA HIS A 450 11.06 4.53 3.67
C HIS A 450 11.23 5.32 2.37
N SER A 451 11.43 6.63 2.50
CA SER A 451 11.71 7.54 1.41
C SER A 451 12.60 8.68 1.90
N GLN A 452 13.39 9.20 0.97
CA GLN A 452 14.18 10.42 1.12
C GLN A 452 13.72 11.51 0.13
N MET A 453 12.67 11.24 -0.64
CA MET A 453 12.13 12.16 -1.64
C MET A 453 11.50 13.37 -0.96
N ARG A 454 11.86 14.57 -1.42
CA ARG A 454 11.29 15.82 -0.97
C ARG A 454 11.07 16.72 -2.17
N LEU A 455 9.88 17.29 -2.26
CA LEU A 455 9.53 18.23 -3.32
C LEU A 455 9.34 19.61 -2.72
N ASP A 456 10.13 20.55 -3.22
CA ASP A 456 10.09 21.96 -2.86
C ASP A 456 9.58 22.77 -4.07
N PRO A 457 8.78 23.84 -3.87
CA PRO A 457 8.45 24.75 -4.96
C PRO A 457 9.74 25.40 -5.47
N VAL A 458 9.93 25.44 -6.79
CA VAL A 458 11.11 26.04 -7.42
C VAL A 458 11.20 27.52 -7.06
N LEU A 459 12.06 27.84 -6.09
CA LEU A 459 12.76 29.10 -5.80
C LEU A 459 12.06 30.44 -6.12
N PHE A 460 10.73 30.54 -6.05
CA PHE A 460 10.09 31.85 -6.09
C PHE A 460 10.34 32.55 -4.75
N ARG A 461 11.38 33.41 -4.76
CA ARG A 461 11.98 34.17 -3.63
C ARG A 461 13.03 33.44 -2.80
N ASP A 462 13.76 32.47 -3.37
CA ASP A 462 15.03 32.14 -2.72
C ASP A 462 15.99 33.31 -2.88
N GLN A 463 16.57 33.76 -1.76
CA GLN A 463 17.52 34.87 -1.75
C GLN A 463 18.84 34.49 -2.43
N VAL A 464 18.98 33.30 -3.02
CA VAL A 464 20.17 32.90 -3.80
C VAL A 464 20.58 33.98 -4.81
N SER A 465 19.65 34.66 -5.47
CA SER A 465 19.98 35.79 -6.38
C SER A 465 20.52 37.03 -5.64
N ILE A 466 20.08 37.28 -4.41
CA ILE A 466 20.54 38.36 -3.52
C ILE A 466 21.89 37.98 -2.86
N LEU A 467 22.06 36.72 -2.48
CA LEU A 467 23.28 36.16 -1.88
C LEU A 467 24.40 35.98 -2.91
N ARG A 468 24.07 35.67 -4.17
CA ARG A 468 25.02 35.70 -5.31
C ARG A 468 25.63 37.10 -5.50
N LYS A 469 24.86 38.18 -5.23
CA LYS A 469 25.43 39.54 -5.23
C LYS A 469 26.37 39.79 -4.05
N LYS A 470 26.23 39.07 -2.93
CA LYS A 470 27.04 39.21 -1.72
C LYS A 470 28.40 38.50 -1.81
N TYR A 471 28.51 37.45 -2.64
CA TYR A 471 29.74 36.67 -2.82
C TYR A 471 30.11 36.56 -4.31
N ARG A 472 30.49 37.68 -4.92
CA ARG A 472 30.87 37.74 -6.35
C ARG A 472 32.11 36.88 -6.70
N ASP A 473 32.96 36.58 -5.72
CA ASP A 473 34.23 35.86 -5.95
C ASP A 473 34.16 34.35 -5.69
N ILE A 474 32.99 33.78 -5.38
CA ILE A 474 32.84 32.33 -5.14
C ILE A 474 33.06 31.50 -6.42
N GLU A 475 32.88 32.10 -7.60
CA GLU A 475 33.11 31.45 -8.90
C GLU A 475 34.56 31.63 -9.41
N ARG A 476 35.46 32.21 -8.62
CA ARG A 476 36.88 32.48 -8.97
C ARG A 476 37.89 31.47 -8.39
N LEU A 477 37.43 30.38 -7.78
CA LEU A 477 38.30 29.31 -7.26
C LEU A 477 38.28 28.08 -8.16
#